data_AF-A0A9W4KCE2-F1
#
_entry.id   AF-A0A9W4KCE2-F1
#
_cell.length_a   1.000
_cell.length_b   1.000
_cell.length_c   1.000
_cell.angle_alpha   90.00
_cell.angle_beta   90.00
_cell.angle_gamma   90.00
#
_symmetry.space_group_name_H-M   'P 1'
#
loop_
_entity.id
_entity.type
_entity.pdbx_description
1 polymer ?
#
loop_
_entity_poly.entity_id
_entity_poly.type
_entity_poly.pdbx_seq_one_letter_code
_entity_poly.pdbx_strand_id
1 'polypeptide(L)'
;MCYKIAEDPKRVRYPTLNQDRCLPTFDASCLHNVEVIVLRVSTVRFKQHEFAYRTIDYPIYEPEDTNNILNEIDALTQLRRQPNMAQLVGLVISGNPYKTCPSTDMPVIMGLLLEYYPRVTSANHRGG
;
A
#
# COMPACT_ATOMS: atom_id res chain seq x y z
N MET A 1 -9.21 36.34 -25.91
CA MET A 1 -9.88 35.04 -25.73
C MET A 1 -9.37 34.43 -24.43
N CYS A 2 -10.26 34.19 -23.46
CA CYS A 2 -9.91 33.59 -22.18
C CYS A 2 -10.36 32.12 -22.22
N TYR A 3 -9.42 31.18 -22.24
CA TYR A 3 -9.73 29.76 -22.09
C TYR A 3 -9.76 29.42 -20.60
N LYS A 4 -10.79 28.69 -20.17
CA LYS A 4 -10.84 28.10 -18.83
C LYS A 4 -10.37 26.67 -18.95
N ILE A 5 -9.22 26.38 -18.37
CA ILE A 5 -8.78 25.01 -18.14
C ILE A 5 -9.61 24.49 -16.96
N ALA A 6 -10.34 23.40 -17.17
CA ALA A 6 -11.03 22.66 -16.13
C ALA A 6 -10.46 21.24 -16.11
N GLU A 7 -10.11 20.74 -14.93
CA GLU A 7 -9.70 19.35 -14.79
C GLU A 7 -10.88 18.41 -15.05
N ASP A 8 -10.62 17.28 -15.71
CA ASP A 8 -11.62 16.26 -15.94
C ASP A 8 -12.07 15.66 -14.59
N PRO A 9 -13.35 15.78 -14.20
CA PRO A 9 -13.85 15.22 -12.95
C PRO A 9 -13.75 13.69 -12.89
N LYS A 10 -13.64 13.00 -14.04
CA LYS A 10 -13.44 11.55 -14.14
C LYS A 10 -11.96 11.14 -14.11
N ARG A 11 -11.03 12.09 -13.98
CA ARG A 11 -9.61 11.79 -13.91
C ARG A 11 -9.34 10.85 -12.74
N VAL A 12 -8.63 9.75 -13.03
CA VAL A 12 -8.14 8.82 -12.01
C VAL A 12 -7.30 9.59 -10.98
N ARG A 13 -7.70 9.47 -9.72
CA ARG A 13 -7.02 10.10 -8.58
C ARG A 13 -6.52 9.03 -7.65
N TYR A 14 -5.22 8.81 -7.65
CA TYR A 14 -4.58 7.92 -6.68
C TYR A 14 -4.83 8.40 -5.24
N PRO A 15 -4.93 7.48 -4.28
CA PRO A 15 -5.08 7.82 -2.88
C PRO A 15 -3.86 8.62 -2.44
N THR A 16 -4.12 9.85 -2.00
CA THR A 16 -3.10 10.73 -1.44
C THR A 16 -2.91 10.44 0.04
N LEU A 17 -1.74 10.77 0.55
CA LEU A 17 -1.48 10.66 1.98
C LEU A 17 -2.34 11.68 2.74
N ASN A 18 -3.34 11.20 3.48
CA ASN A 18 -4.03 12.04 4.45
C ASN A 18 -3.18 12.11 5.74
N GLN A 19 -2.72 13.32 6.08
CA GLN A 19 -1.86 13.59 7.24
C GLN A 19 -2.56 13.27 8.59
N ASP A 20 -3.89 13.20 8.61
CA ASP A 20 -4.66 12.87 9.82
C ASP A 20 -4.55 11.39 10.22
N ARG A 21 -4.12 10.53 9.28
CA ARG A 21 -3.86 9.11 9.54
C ARG A 21 -2.45 9.01 10.12
N CYS A 22 -2.31 8.96 11.44
CA CYS A 22 -1.05 8.74 12.17
C CYS A 22 -0.42 7.34 11.88
N LEU A 23 -0.24 7.02 10.60
CA LEU A 23 0.36 5.80 10.09
C LEU A 23 1.80 6.09 9.65
N PRO A 24 2.75 5.22 9.98
CA PRO A 24 4.09 5.29 9.41
C PRO A 24 4.02 5.24 7.88
N THR A 25 4.88 6.00 7.22
CA THR A 25 5.04 5.98 5.76
C THR A 25 6.43 5.49 5.40
N PHE A 26 6.50 4.74 4.31
CA PHE A 26 7.73 4.15 3.80
C PHE A 26 7.86 4.51 2.33
N ASP A 27 9.00 5.09 1.95
CA ASP A 27 9.28 5.31 0.54
C ASP A 27 9.49 3.97 -0.16
N ALA A 28 8.82 3.74 -1.29
CA ALA A 28 8.91 2.52 -2.07
C ALA A 28 10.36 2.19 -2.47
N SER A 29 11.21 3.21 -2.70
CA SER A 29 12.62 3.03 -3.06
C SER A 29 13.47 2.44 -1.92
N CYS A 30 13.00 2.54 -0.68
CA CYS A 30 13.65 1.95 0.50
C CYS A 30 13.30 0.47 0.71
N LEU A 31 12.37 -0.09 -0.06
CA LEU A 31 11.94 -1.48 0.06
C LEU A 31 12.68 -2.34 -0.95
N HIS A 32 13.35 -3.39 -0.48
CA HIS A 32 13.98 -4.37 -1.36
C HIS A 32 13.05 -5.56 -1.54
N ASN A 33 12.57 -5.78 -2.78
CA ASN A 33 11.76 -6.95 -3.10
C ASN A 33 12.57 -8.24 -2.92
N VAL A 34 11.95 -9.22 -2.29
CA VAL A 34 12.53 -10.54 -2.05
C VAL A 34 11.84 -11.55 -2.97
N GLU A 35 10.53 -11.75 -2.81
CA GLU A 35 9.78 -12.78 -3.55
C GLU A 35 8.30 -12.42 -3.70
N VAL A 36 7.67 -12.78 -4.82
CA VAL A 36 6.21 -12.66 -4.98
C VAL A 36 5.53 -13.87 -4.31
N ILE A 37 4.65 -13.61 -3.34
CA ILE A 37 3.90 -14.66 -2.65
C ILE A 37 2.65 -15.02 -3.46
N VAL A 38 1.84 -14.01 -3.77
CA VAL A 38 0.60 -14.11 -4.56
C VAL A 38 0.39 -12.82 -5.37
N LEU A 39 -0.66 -12.76 -6.17
CA LEU A 39 -1.01 -11.57 -6.95
C LEU A 39 -1.06 -10.32 -6.05
N ARG A 40 -0.22 -9.34 -6.38
CA ARG A 40 -0.06 -8.06 -5.67
C ARG A 40 0.46 -8.16 -4.23
N VAL A 41 0.96 -9.31 -3.79
CA VAL A 41 1.58 -9.45 -2.47
C VAL A 41 2.97 -10.05 -2.63
N SER A 42 4.00 -9.30 -2.25
CA SER A 42 5.38 -9.75 -2.21
C SER A 42 5.94 -9.68 -0.79
N THR A 43 6.98 -10.47 -0.52
CA THR A 43 7.87 -10.21 0.62
C THR A 43 8.83 -9.08 0.24
N VAL A 44 9.00 -8.14 1.17
CA VAL A 44 9.98 -7.05 1.05
C VAL A 44 10.82 -6.97 2.31
N ARG A 45 12.04 -6.45 2.19
CA ARG A 45 12.92 -6.19 3.32
C ARG A 45 13.13 -4.69 3.54
N PHE A 46 12.99 -4.26 4.79
CA PHE A 46 13.34 -2.90 5.25
C PHE A 46 14.12 -2.99 6.55
N LYS A 47 15.30 -2.36 6.62
CA LYS A 47 16.20 -2.38 7.81
C LYS A 47 16.33 -3.78 8.44
N GLN A 48 16.64 -4.78 7.60
CA GLN A 48 16.82 -6.20 7.99
C GLN A 48 15.57 -6.94 8.48
N HIS A 49 14.39 -6.31 8.47
CA HIS A 49 13.12 -6.96 8.80
C HIS A 49 12.33 -7.26 7.54
N GLU A 50 11.65 -8.40 7.53
CA GLU A 50 10.78 -8.82 6.43
C GLU A 50 9.33 -8.43 6.69
N PHE A 51 8.67 -8.01 5.61
CA PHE A 51 7.29 -7.56 5.62
C PHE A 51 6.54 -8.13 4.41
N ALA A 52 5.23 -8.25 4.54
CA ALA A 52 4.37 -8.46 3.39
C ALA A 52 4.02 -7.09 2.80
N TYR A 53 4.39 -6.86 1.55
CA TYR A 53 4.03 -5.68 0.80
C TYR A 53 2.88 -6.01 -0.14
N ARG A 54 1.75 -5.33 0.05
CA ARG A 54 0.62 -5.41 -0.87
C ARG A 54 0.57 -4.18 -1.76
N THR A 55 0.75 -4.36 -3.06
CA THR A 55 0.62 -3.28 -4.04
C THR A 55 -0.86 -2.94 -4.27
N ILE A 56 -1.12 -1.66 -4.52
CA ILE A 56 -2.41 -1.16 -5.02
C ILE A 56 -2.30 -0.70 -6.48
N ASP A 57 -1.30 -1.20 -7.19
CA ASP A 57 -1.14 -0.96 -8.62
C ASP A 57 -2.09 -1.90 -9.36
N TYR A 58 -3.21 -1.36 -9.82
CA TYR A 58 -4.22 -2.07 -10.60
C TYR A 58 -3.92 -1.87 -12.09
N PRO A 59 -3.87 -2.94 -12.90
CA PRO A 59 -3.70 -2.81 -14.35
C PRO A 59 -4.76 -1.93 -15.03
N ILE A 60 -5.96 -1.90 -14.45
CA ILE A 60 -7.07 -1.01 -14.80
C ILE A 60 -7.50 -0.37 -13.49
N TYR A 61 -7.28 0.93 -13.35
CA TYR A 61 -7.60 1.68 -12.14
C TYR A 61 -8.82 2.57 -12.41
N GLU A 62 -9.87 2.37 -11.64
CA GLU A 62 -11.08 3.19 -11.68
C GLU A 62 -11.13 4.16 -10.49
N PRO A 63 -11.80 5.32 -10.61
CA PRO A 63 -11.93 6.25 -9.50
C PRO A 63 -12.52 5.64 -8.21
N GLU A 64 -13.36 4.60 -8.34
CA GLU A 64 -13.93 3.88 -7.20
C GLU A 64 -12.88 3.05 -6.43
N ASP A 65 -11.83 2.58 -7.10
CA ASP A 65 -10.74 1.83 -6.45
C ASP A 65 -10.08 2.66 -5.35
N THR A 66 -9.95 3.98 -5.54
CA THR A 66 -9.43 4.89 -4.52
C THR A 66 -10.24 4.81 -3.23
N ASN A 67 -11.57 4.81 -3.33
CA ASN A 67 -12.44 4.72 -2.15
C ASN A 67 -12.31 3.35 -1.49
N ASN A 68 -12.26 2.28 -2.29
CA ASN A 68 -12.08 0.91 -1.78
C ASN A 68 -10.75 0.75 -1.03
N ILE A 69 -9.66 1.30 -1.57
CA ILE A 69 -8.35 1.31 -0.92
C ILE A 69 -8.38 2.11 0.39
N LEU A 70 -8.99 3.30 0.39
CA LEU A 70 -9.06 4.12 1.59
C LEU A 70 -9.86 3.44 2.70
N ASN A 71 -10.99 2.80 2.35
CA ASN A 71 -11.80 2.01 3.27
C ASN A 71 -11.02 0.81 3.83
N GLU A 72 -10.23 0.14 3.00
CA GLU A 72 -9.36 -0.95 3.43
C GLU A 72 -8.29 -0.47 4.43
N ILE A 73 -7.64 0.67 4.16
CA ILE A 73 -6.68 1.29 5.09
C ILE A 73 -7.37 1.59 6.43
N ASP A 74 -8.57 2.14 6.40
CA ASP A 74 -9.32 2.49 7.61
C ASP A 74 -9.73 1.25 8.41
N ALA A 75 -10.17 0.18 7.73
CA ALA A 75 -10.48 -1.10 8.36
C ALA A 75 -9.23 -1.72 9.01
N LEU A 76 -8.11 -1.80 8.28
CA LEU A 76 -6.85 -2.33 8.80
C LEU A 76 -6.28 -1.50 9.94
N THR A 77 -6.51 -0.18 9.94
CA THR A 77 -6.11 0.72 11.03
C THR A 77 -6.94 0.46 12.29
N GLN A 78 -8.24 0.21 12.15
CA GLN A 78 -9.13 -0.12 13.27
C GLN A 78 -8.86 -1.51 13.84
N LEU A 79 -8.44 -2.46 13.00
CA LEU A 79 -8.14 -3.84 13.38
C LEU A 79 -6.71 -4.04 13.89
N ARG A 80 -5.94 -2.97 14.09
CA ARG A 80 -4.59 -3.07 14.67
C ARG A 80 -4.64 -3.74 16.03
N ARG A 81 -3.65 -4.60 16.28
CA ARG A 81 -3.48 -5.41 17.50
C ARG A 81 -4.54 -6.49 17.70
N GLN A 82 -5.40 -6.75 16.71
CA GLN A 82 -6.30 -7.91 16.76
C GLN A 82 -5.51 -9.18 16.42
N PRO A 83 -5.60 -10.24 17.23
CA PRO A 83 -4.92 -11.49 16.95
C PRO A 83 -5.45 -12.15 15.66
N ASN A 84 -4.61 -12.93 15.00
CA ASN A 84 -4.94 -13.68 13.77
C ASN A 84 -5.34 -12.82 12.56
N MET A 85 -5.12 -11.51 12.60
CA MET A 85 -5.34 -10.60 11.48
C MET A 85 -4.02 -10.01 10.99
N ALA A 86 -3.96 -9.69 9.68
CA ALA A 86 -2.81 -9.00 9.10
C ALA A 86 -2.66 -7.62 9.75
N GLN A 87 -1.47 -7.34 10.29
CA GLN A 87 -1.21 -6.10 11.00
C GLN A 87 -0.64 -5.05 10.06
N LEU A 88 -1.32 -3.90 9.96
CA LEU A 88 -0.81 -2.75 9.21
C LEU A 88 0.36 -2.11 9.96
N VAL A 89 1.53 -2.18 9.33
CA VAL A 89 2.77 -1.54 9.79
C VAL A 89 2.81 -0.10 9.30
N GLY A 90 2.41 0.13 8.05
CA GLY A 90 2.29 1.48 7.49
C GLY A 90 1.97 1.48 6.00
N LEU A 91 2.03 2.68 5.42
CA LEU A 91 1.73 2.91 4.01
C LEU A 91 3.01 3.03 3.20
N VAL A 92 3.03 2.41 2.03
CA VAL A 92 4.11 2.58 1.07
C VAL A 92 3.74 3.70 0.13
N ILE A 93 4.62 4.70 0.01
CA ILE A 93 4.40 5.88 -0.82
C ILE A 93 5.48 5.99 -1.90
N SER A 94 5.15 6.65 -2.99
CA SER A 94 6.13 7.09 -3.99
C SER A 94 5.69 8.41 -4.62
N GLY A 95 6.57 8.99 -5.46
CA GLY A 95 6.14 10.06 -6.36
C GLY A 95 5.05 9.56 -7.31
N ASN A 96 4.05 10.40 -7.58
CA ASN A 96 2.94 10.07 -8.47
C ASN A 96 3.46 9.59 -9.85
N PRO A 97 3.22 8.33 -10.26
CA PRO A 97 3.75 7.79 -11.51
C PRO A 97 3.05 8.35 -12.76
N TYR A 98 1.88 8.99 -12.61
CA TYR A 98 1.10 9.59 -13.70
C TYR A 98 1.20 11.12 -13.71
N LYS A 99 2.33 11.65 -13.24
CA LYS A 99 2.66 13.08 -13.29
C LYS A 99 2.55 13.60 -14.73
N THR A 100 1.63 14.53 -14.95
CA THR A 100 1.56 15.33 -16.19
C THR A 100 1.97 16.78 -15.96
N CYS A 101 2.06 17.23 -14.69
CA CYS A 101 2.45 18.59 -14.31
C CYS A 101 3.45 18.57 -13.12
N PRO A 102 4.52 19.39 -13.12
CA PRO A 102 5.52 19.42 -12.04
C PRO A 102 5.01 19.99 -10.70
N SER A 103 3.91 20.73 -10.69
CA SER A 103 3.42 21.50 -9.53
C SER A 103 2.66 20.70 -8.47
N THR A 104 2.44 19.40 -8.68
CA THR A 104 1.73 18.50 -7.76
C THR A 104 2.67 17.43 -7.22
N ASP A 105 3.64 17.84 -6.42
CA ASP A 105 4.66 16.96 -5.85
C ASP A 105 4.16 16.19 -4.59
N MET A 106 2.87 15.90 -4.54
CA MET A 106 2.30 15.14 -3.43
C MET A 106 2.60 13.65 -3.63
N PRO A 107 3.19 12.98 -2.63
CA PRO A 107 3.38 11.54 -2.68
C PRO A 107 2.02 10.84 -2.71
N VAL A 108 1.94 9.77 -3.48
CA VAL A 108 0.76 8.91 -3.57
C VAL A 108 1.03 7.61 -2.84
N ILE A 109 -0.03 7.03 -2.30
CA ILE A 109 0.03 5.68 -1.72
C ILE A 109 0.16 4.71 -2.90
N MET A 110 1.11 3.78 -2.80
CA MET A 110 1.39 2.71 -3.77
C MET A 110 1.16 1.31 -3.19
N GLY A 111 0.99 1.23 -1.86
CA GLY A 111 0.58 -0.01 -1.23
C GLY A 111 0.63 0.03 0.29
N LEU A 112 0.51 -1.16 0.86
CA LEU A 112 0.41 -1.38 2.30
C LEU A 112 1.58 -2.26 2.74
N LEU A 113 2.22 -1.88 3.84
CA LEU A 113 3.23 -2.69 4.51
C LEU A 113 2.57 -3.39 5.69
N LEU A 114 2.63 -4.72 5.68
CA LEU A 114 1.99 -5.60 6.66
C LEU A 114 3.05 -6.45 7.37
N GLU A 115 2.77 -6.85 8.60
CA GLU A 115 3.61 -7.84 9.29
C GLU A 115 3.65 -9.15 8.50
N TYR A 116 4.86 -9.69 8.32
CA TYR A 116 5.07 -10.97 7.67
C TYR A 116 5.12 -12.09 8.71
N TYR A 117 4.22 -13.06 8.57
CA TYR A 117 4.22 -14.27 9.37
C TYR A 117 4.68 -15.44 8.48
N PRO A 118 5.96 -15.83 8.51
CA PRO A 118 6.41 -17.01 7.81
C PRO A 118 5.62 -18.20 8.36
N ARG A 119 4.99 -18.96 7.47
CA ARG A 119 4.20 -20.13 7.87
C ARG A 119 5.17 -21.12 8.53
N VAL A 120 5.09 -21.26 9.85
CA VAL A 120 5.71 -22.41 10.51
C VAL A 120 4.90 -23.62 10.07
N THR A 121 5.45 -24.41 9.16
CA THR A 121 4.87 -25.69 8.80
C THR A 121 4.87 -26.55 10.06
N SER A 122 3.72 -26.69 10.72
CA SER A 122 3.54 -27.64 11.83
C SER A 122 3.65 -29.07 11.30
N ALA A 123 4.89 -29.51 11.06
CA ALA A 123 5.24 -30.87 10.73
C ALA A 123 6.28 -31.34 11.74
N ASN A 124 5.85 -31.56 12.99
CA ASN A 124 6.56 -32.43 13.92
C ASN A 124 5.59 -32.89 15.03
N HIS A 125 4.72 -33.83 14.66
CA HIS A 125 4.26 -34.86 15.58
C HIS A 125 4.67 -36.21 15.00
N ARG A 126 5.96 -36.55 15.15
CA ARG A 126 6.40 -37.95 15.15
C ARG A 126 6.32 -38.43 16.59
N GLY A 127 5.57 -39.50 16.77
CA GLY A 127 5.41 -40.16 18.05
C GLY A 127 6.73 -40.64 18.65
N GLY A 128 6.73 -40.69 19.97
CA GLY A 128 7.57 -41.51 20.82
C GLY A 128 6.69 -41.98 21.97
#